data_AF-E4LIS3-F1
#
_entry.id   AF-E4LIS3-F1
#
_cell.length_a   1.000
_cell.length_b   1.000
_cell.length_c   1.000
_cell.angle_alpha   90.00
_cell.angle_beta   90.00
_cell.angle_gamma   90.00
#
_symmetry.space_group_name_H-M   'P 1'
#
loop_
_entity.id
_entity.type
_entity.pdbx_description
1 polymer ?
#
loop_
_entity_poly.entity_id
_entity_poly.type
_entity_poly.pdbx_seq_one_letter_code
_entity_poly.pdbx_strand_id
1 'polypeptide(L)'
;MVKKRQKDISAIDQKIISMYAKGMTTRQISETINDIYGFEASEGFVSDVTDKILPHIEEWQNRCLVSVYPIVFIGCHPFFRASGQHRKQTCGLRRCRD
;
A
#
# COMPACT_ATOMS: atom_id res chain seq x y z
N MET A 1 -3.21 -17.05 -29.04
CA MET A 1 -1.74 -17.09 -28.85
C MET A 1 -1.44 -16.50 -27.47
N VAL A 2 -1.27 -17.34 -26.44
CA VAL A 2 -0.89 -16.90 -25.08
C VAL A 2 0.63 -16.89 -25.03
N LYS A 3 1.26 -15.73 -24.74
CA LYS A 3 2.73 -15.63 -24.67
C LYS A 3 3.24 -16.43 -23.47
N LYS A 4 4.43 -17.01 -23.59
CA LYS A 4 5.09 -17.71 -22.47
C LYS A 4 5.27 -16.71 -21.32
N ARG A 5 4.78 -17.06 -20.12
CA ARG A 5 4.65 -16.19 -18.91
C ARG A 5 3.48 -15.20 -18.90
N GLN A 6 2.60 -15.22 -19.91
CA GLN A 6 1.34 -14.49 -19.88
C GLN A 6 0.33 -15.32 -19.09
N LYS A 7 0.22 -15.04 -17.80
CA LYS A 7 -0.95 -15.44 -17.04
C LYS A 7 -2.08 -14.49 -17.46
N ASP A 8 -3.31 -14.94 -17.64
CA ASP A 8 -4.49 -14.10 -17.89
C ASP A 8 -4.90 -13.39 -16.57
N ILE A 9 -4.05 -12.49 -16.05
CA ILE A 9 -4.13 -11.94 -14.67
C ILE A 9 -4.87 -10.60 -14.61
N SER A 10 -5.37 -10.02 -15.70
CA SER A 10 -5.91 -8.64 -15.67
C SER A 10 -6.99 -8.44 -14.59
N ALA A 11 -7.85 -9.45 -14.38
CA ALA A 11 -8.88 -9.43 -13.34
C ALA A 11 -8.29 -9.52 -11.91
N ILE A 12 -7.20 -10.25 -11.72
CA ILE A 12 -6.50 -10.39 -10.44
C ILE A 12 -5.69 -9.11 -10.15
N ASP A 13 -5.03 -8.53 -11.15
CA ASP A 13 -4.31 -7.26 -11.02
C ASP A 13 -5.26 -6.15 -10.54
N GLN A 14 -6.46 -6.06 -11.12
CA GLN A 14 -7.49 -5.13 -10.63
C GLN A 14 -7.93 -5.42 -9.20
N LYS A 15 -8.02 -6.70 -8.81
CA LYS A 15 -8.33 -7.08 -7.43
C LYS A 15 -7.22 -6.62 -6.47
N ILE A 16 -5.95 -6.83 -6.83
CA ILE A 16 -4.78 -6.39 -6.05
C ILE A 16 -4.82 -4.87 -5.85
N ILE A 17 -5.03 -4.10 -6.92
CA ILE A 17 -5.15 -2.65 -6.86
C ILE A 17 -6.31 -2.23 -5.94
N SER A 18 -7.47 -2.88 -6.05
CA SER A 18 -8.62 -2.61 -5.18
C SER A 18 -8.33 -2.88 -3.70
N MET A 19 -7.49 -3.88 -3.41
CA MET A 19 -7.09 -4.22 -2.05
C MET A 19 -6.07 -3.22 -1.49
N TYR A 20 -5.14 -2.78 -2.32
CA TYR A 20 -4.20 -1.71 -1.97
C TYR A 20 -4.91 -0.39 -1.70
N ALA A 21 -5.90 -0.03 -2.53
CA ALA A 21 -6.73 1.16 -2.34
C ALA A 21 -7.53 1.17 -1.02
N LYS A 22 -7.84 -0.02 -0.47
CA LYS A 22 -8.47 -0.17 0.85
C LYS A 22 -7.51 0.01 2.03
N GLY A 23 -6.22 0.21 1.78
CA GLY A 23 -5.21 0.39 2.81
C GLY A 23 -4.72 -0.92 3.44
N MET A 24 -4.92 -2.07 2.78
CA MET A 24 -4.33 -3.32 3.24
C MET A 24 -2.81 -3.33 3.01
N THR A 25 -2.07 -3.90 3.96
CA THR A 25 -0.62 -4.07 3.79
C THR A 25 -0.31 -5.14 2.74
N THR A 26 0.87 -5.07 2.12
CA THR A 26 1.31 -6.06 1.11
C THR A 26 1.26 -7.50 1.61
N ARG A 27 1.52 -7.71 2.91
CA ARG A 27 1.41 -9.02 3.60
C ARG A 27 -0.01 -9.54 3.67
N GLN A 28 -0.93 -8.70 4.15
CA GLN A 28 -2.35 -9.07 4.22
C GLN A 28 -2.93 -9.36 2.83
N ILE A 29 -2.47 -8.62 1.82
CA ILE A 29 -2.85 -8.86 0.42
C ILE A 29 -2.33 -10.23 -0.03
N SER A 30 -1.08 -10.59 0.25
CA SER A 30 -0.55 -11.91 -0.11
C SER A 30 -1.29 -13.07 0.56
N GLU A 31 -1.66 -12.94 1.85
CA GLU A 31 -2.45 -13.93 2.58
C GLU A 31 -3.84 -14.10 1.95
N THR A 32 -4.54 -12.98 1.72
CA THR A 32 -5.89 -12.98 1.13
C THR A 32 -5.92 -13.60 -0.27
N ILE A 33 -4.88 -13.37 -1.07
CA ILE A 33 -4.79 -13.94 -2.43
C ILE A 33 -4.54 -15.44 -2.37
N ASN A 34 -3.69 -15.89 -1.45
CA ASN A 34 -3.44 -17.31 -1.24
C ASN A 34 -4.72 -18.03 -0.79
N ASP A 35 -5.48 -17.44 0.12
CA ASP A 35 -6.72 -18.04 0.65
C ASP A 35 -7.82 -18.16 -0.41
N ILE A 36 -7.98 -17.15 -1.28
CA ILE A 36 -9.06 -17.12 -2.28
C ILE A 36 -8.69 -17.89 -3.54
N TYR A 37 -7.44 -17.75 -4.01
CA TYR A 37 -7.01 -18.25 -5.32
C TYR A 37 -6.03 -19.43 -5.24
N GLY A 38 -5.56 -19.81 -4.05
CA GLY A 38 -4.70 -20.97 -3.84
C GLY A 38 -3.29 -20.85 -4.43
N PHE A 39 -2.85 -19.63 -4.77
CA PHE A 39 -1.50 -19.38 -5.26
C PHE A 39 -0.76 -18.40 -4.34
N GLU A 40 0.53 -18.68 -4.11
CA GLU A 40 1.40 -17.77 -3.38
C GLU A 40 1.74 -16.54 -4.24
N ALA A 41 1.22 -15.39 -3.84
CA ALA A 41 1.62 -14.10 -4.36
C ALA A 41 2.74 -13.54 -3.46
N SER A 42 3.94 -13.34 -3.99
CA SER A 42 5.03 -12.71 -3.23
C SER A 42 4.75 -11.23 -3.00
N GLU A 43 5.29 -10.65 -1.92
CA GLU A 43 5.22 -9.20 -1.69
C GLU A 43 5.76 -8.41 -2.89
N GLY A 44 6.84 -8.90 -3.53
CA GLY A 44 7.42 -8.29 -4.73
C GLY A 44 6.45 -8.31 -5.93
N PHE A 45 5.68 -9.38 -6.10
CA PHE A 45 4.66 -9.43 -7.16
C PHE A 45 3.55 -8.38 -6.94
N VAL A 46 3.13 -8.17 -5.69
CA VAL A 46 2.13 -7.13 -5.36
C VAL A 46 2.68 -5.73 -5.66
N SER A 47 3.95 -5.47 -5.35
CA SER A 47 4.61 -4.21 -5.70
C SER A 47 4.68 -4.02 -7.21
N ASP A 48 5.15 -5.02 -7.97
CA ASP A 48 5.25 -4.95 -9.43
C ASP A 48 3.89 -4.69 -10.10
N VAL A 49 2.81 -5.27 -9.55
CA VAL A 49 1.44 -5.03 -10.04
C VAL A 49 1.00 -3.60 -9.74
N THR A 50 1.35 -3.08 -8.56
CA THR A 50 1.02 -1.70 -8.16
C THR A 50 1.84 -0.68 -8.94
N ASP A 51 3.07 -0.98 -9.35
CA ASP A 51 3.88 -0.07 -10.15
C ASP A 51 3.27 0.20 -11.54
N LYS A 52 2.42 -0.70 -12.04
CA LYS A 52 1.70 -0.50 -13.32
C LYS A 52 0.73 0.69 -13.29
N ILE A 53 0.30 1.15 -12.11
CA ILE A 53 -0.62 2.30 -12.01
C ILE A 53 0.10 3.65 -11.98
N LEU A 54 1.43 3.67 -11.81
CA LEU A 54 2.24 4.89 -11.84
C LEU A 54 1.98 5.79 -13.07
N PRO A 55 1.97 5.28 -14.33
CA PRO A 55 1.68 6.13 -15.49
C PRO A 55 0.28 6.76 -15.46
N HIS A 56 -0.72 6.05 -14.92
CA HIS A 56 -2.07 6.60 -14.78
C HIS A 56 -2.14 7.71 -13.71
N ILE A 57 -1.32 7.62 -12.67
CA ILE A 57 -1.19 8.69 -11.67
C ILE A 57 -0.60 9.95 -12.30
N GLU A 58 0.45 9.80 -13.12
CA GLU A 58 1.07 10.92 -13.83
C GLU A 58 0.08 11.60 -14.80
N GLU A 59 -0.69 10.81 -15.56
CA GLU A 59 -1.75 11.32 -16.43
C GLU A 59 -2.81 12.09 -15.62
N TRP A 60 -3.24 11.53 -14.48
CA TRP A 60 -4.23 12.15 -13.60
C TRP A 60 -3.74 13.45 -12.98
N GLN A 61 -2.45 13.54 -12.64
CA GLN A 61 -1.82 14.74 -12.11
C GLN A 61 -1.70 15.85 -13.16
N ASN A 62 -1.43 15.49 -14.42
CA ASN A 62 -1.22 16.44 -15.52
C ASN A 62 -2.49 16.85 -16.26
N ARG A 63 -3.67 16.41 -15.81
CA ARG A 63 -4.94 16.75 -16.47
C ARG A 63 -5.18 18.27 -16.48
N CYS A 64 -5.70 18.78 -17.58
CA CYS A 64 -6.09 20.19 -17.68
C CYS A 64 -7.23 20.52 -16.70
N LEU A 65 -7.01 21.51 -15.84
CA LEU A 65 -8.01 22.05 -14.93
C LEU A 65 -8.89 23.08 -15.65
N VAL A 66 -10.10 23.28 -15.16
CA VAL A 66 -11.01 24.31 -15.69
C VAL A 66 -10.47 25.71 -15.34
N SER A 67 -10.70 26.69 -16.22
CA SER A 67 -10.15 28.04 -16.08
C SER A 67 -10.59 28.80 -14.81
N VAL A 68 -11.75 28.47 -14.23
CA VAL A 68 -12.32 29.23 -13.11
C VAL A 68 -12.71 28.29 -11.97
N TYR A 69 -12.09 28.49 -10.81
CA TYR A 69 -12.46 27.88 -9.53
C TYR A 69 -12.68 29.01 -8.50
N PRO A 70 -13.94 29.37 -8.17
CA PRO A 70 -14.22 30.50 -7.30
C PRO A 70 -13.74 30.30 -5.85
N ILE A 71 -13.59 29.05 -5.40
CA ILE A 71 -13.08 28.69 -4.06
C ILE A 71 -12.20 27.44 -4.19
N VAL A 72 -11.03 27.46 -3.56
CA VAL A 72 -10.09 26.32 -3.48
C VAL A 72 -9.69 26.10 -2.02
N PHE A 73 -9.70 24.85 -1.57
CA PHE A 73 -9.24 24.46 -0.24
C PHE A 73 -7.91 23.73 -0.35
N ILE A 74 -6.95 24.11 0.51
CA ILE A 74 -5.66 23.43 0.64
C ILE A 74 -5.63 22.77 2.01
N GLY A 75 -5.34 21.46 2.04
CA GLY A 75 -5.22 20.68 3.27
C GLY A 75 -3.83 20.07 3.43
N CYS A 76 -3.44 19.83 4.67
CA CYS A 76 -2.23 19.08 5.02
C CYS A 76 -2.63 17.91 5.93
N HIS A 77 -2.23 16.70 5.58
CA HIS A 77 -2.41 15.52 6.41
C HIS A 77 -1.05 15.00 6.87
N PRO A 78 -0.69 15.13 8.17
CA PRO A 78 0.59 14.65 8.66
C PRO A 78 0.59 13.12 8.71
N PHE A 79 1.53 12.49 8.00
CA PHE A 79 1.75 11.05 8.07
C PHE A 79 2.72 10.70 9.20
N PHE A 80 2.21 10.11 10.29
CA PHE A 80 3.03 9.64 11.39
C PHE A 80 3.42 8.17 11.19
N ARG A 81 4.71 7.88 11.06
CA ARG A 81 5.23 6.51 11.11
C ARG A 81 5.36 6.07 12.57
N ALA A 82 4.53 5.12 12.99
CA ALA A 82 4.69 4.47 14.28
C ALA A 82 5.92 3.53 14.23
N SER A 83 7.10 4.03 14.60
CA SER A 83 8.25 3.17 14.89
C SER A 83 8.01 2.51 16.25
N GLY A 84 7.53 1.26 16.24
CA GLY A 84 7.33 0.47 17.44
C GLY A 84 8.67 0.16 18.13
N GLN A 85 9.06 0.96 19.12
CA GLN A 85 10.07 0.57 20.10
C GLN A 85 9.42 0.39 21.47
N HIS A 86 8.84 -0.80 21.69
CA HIS A 86 8.64 -1.29 23.05
C HIS A 86 9.98 -1.74 23.63
N ARG A 87 10.84 -0.78 24.01
CA ARG A 87 11.86 -1.06 25.03
C ARG A 87 11.14 -1.05 26.37
N LYS A 88 10.80 -2.22 26.90
CA LYS A 88 10.54 -2.35 28.33
C LYS A 88 11.84 -1.98 29.05
N GLN A 89 11.97 -0.74 29.47
CA GLN A 89 12.87 -0.42 30.55
C GLN A 89 12.22 -1.05 31.79
N THR A 90 12.65 -2.26 32.16
CA THR A 90 12.47 -2.71 33.53
C THR A 90 13.15 -1.66 34.40
N CYS A 91 12.34 -0.84 35.06
CA CYS A 91 12.80 0.09 36.08
C CYS A 91 13.41 -0.78 37.20
N GLY A 92 14.71 -1.04 37.09
CA GLY A 92 15.45 -1.76 38.11
C GLY A 92 15.39 -0.92 39.37
N LEU A 93 14.65 -1.42 40.36
CA LEU A 93 14.63 -0.98 41.75
C LEU A 93 16.06 -0.60 42.18
N ARG A 94 16.36 0.69 42.14
CA ARG A 94 17.52 1.22 42.83
C ARG A 94 17.10 1.32 44.30
N ARG A 95 17.60 0.35 45.06
CA ARG A 95 17.56 0.29 46.53
C ARG A 95 17.74 1.70 47.11
N CYS A 96 16.79 2.14 47.93
CA CYS A 96 17.09 3.09 48.99
C CYS A 96 18.24 2.48 49.79
N ARG A 97 19.40 3.12 49.75
CA ARG A 97 20.49 2.87 50.69
C ARG A 97 20.33 3.93 51.77
N ASP A 98 20.49 3.46 53.00
CA ASP A 98 20.37 4.11 54.30
C ASP A 98 20.72 5.61 54.35
#